data_AF-K9DQF7-F1
#
_entry.id   AF-K9DQF7-F1
#
_cell.length_a   1.000
_cell.length_b   1.000
_cell.length_c   1.000
_cell.angle_alpha   90.00
_cell.angle_beta   90.00
_cell.angle_gamma   90.00
#
_symmetry.space_group_name_H-M   'P 1'
#
loop_
_entity.id
_entity.type
_entity.pdbx_description
1 polymer ?
#
loop_
_entity_poly.entity_id
_entity_poly.type
_entity_poly.pdbx_seq_one_letter_code
_entity_poly.pdbx_strand_id
1 'polypeptide(L)'
;MTILTRIARGACACALAGVAFAASAQDTLQAGTDATVNPTVARQQAREIAQGDPPRWYRNDPQQQTLRKELGAALQEAQNACRKAPAAERKSCMDEARATWQRETAQLGKPMPRQ
;
A
#
# COMPACT_ATOMS: atom_id res chain seq x y z
N MET A 1 30.75 22.99 34.43
CA MET A 1 31.62 24.09 33.97
C MET A 1 33.02 23.48 33.89
N THR A 2 33.66 23.25 32.74
CA THR A 2 34.10 24.25 31.76
C THR A 2 34.45 23.58 30.41
N ILE A 3 33.76 24.00 29.34
CA ILE A 3 34.22 24.26 27.96
C ILE A 3 34.85 23.13 27.11
N LEU A 4 34.04 22.64 26.15
CA LEU A 4 34.45 22.17 24.82
C LEU A 4 35.08 23.32 24.01
N THR A 5 36.18 23.07 23.28
CA THR A 5 36.61 23.64 21.96
C THR A 5 38.12 23.35 21.76
N ARG A 6 38.74 23.09 20.60
CA ARG A 6 38.43 23.24 19.16
C ARG A 6 39.30 22.26 18.33
N ILE A 7 38.66 21.65 17.33
CA ILE A 7 39.02 21.55 15.90
C ILE A 7 40.50 21.83 15.51
N ALA A 8 41.12 20.85 14.84
CA ALA A 8 42.09 21.10 13.78
C ALA A 8 41.78 20.21 12.56
N ARG A 9 41.46 20.87 11.45
CA ARG A 9 41.31 20.29 10.11
C ARG A 9 42.68 19.79 9.62
N GLY A 10 42.74 18.54 9.19
CA GLY A 10 43.85 18.00 8.40
C GLY A 10 43.30 17.18 7.25
N ALA A 11 42.97 17.85 6.14
CA ALA A 11 42.71 17.18 4.88
C ALA A 11 44.06 16.80 4.25
N CYS A 12 44.33 15.50 4.11
CA CYS A 12 45.34 15.01 3.19
C CYS A 12 44.74 13.83 2.44
N ALA A 13 44.45 14.08 1.16
CA ALA A 13 43.89 13.11 0.24
C ALA A 13 44.99 12.13 -0.20
N CYS A 14 44.77 10.84 0.01
CA CYS A 14 45.38 9.78 -0.79
C CYS A 14 44.27 8.90 -1.33
N ALA A 15 44.29 8.74 -2.64
CA ALA A 15 43.25 8.19 -3.46
C ALA A 15 43.31 6.65 -3.50
N LEU A 16 42.18 6.06 -3.91
CA LEU A 16 42.05 4.79 -4.65
C LEU A 16 42.28 3.48 -3.88
N ALA A 17 41.17 2.87 -3.43
CA ALA A 17 40.82 1.47 -3.74
C ALA A 17 39.36 1.23 -3.32
N GLY A 18 38.43 1.73 -4.12
CA GLY A 18 37.01 1.39 -4.00
C GLY A 18 36.76 -0.03 -4.49
N VAL A 19 36.88 -1.02 -3.60
CA VAL A 19 36.19 -2.31 -3.76
C VAL A 19 34.85 -2.21 -3.05
N ALA A 20 33.95 -1.42 -3.65
CA ALA A 20 32.54 -1.57 -3.37
C ALA A 20 32.12 -2.92 -3.98
N PHE A 21 31.97 -3.95 -3.13
CA PHE A 21 31.09 -5.06 -3.44
C PHE A 21 29.68 -4.49 -3.53
N ALA A 22 29.36 -3.90 -4.69
CA ALA A 22 28.00 -3.58 -5.06
C ALA A 22 27.28 -4.91 -5.21
N ALA A 23 26.44 -5.25 -4.22
CA ALA A 23 25.37 -6.19 -4.41
C ALA A 23 24.51 -5.69 -5.57
N SER A 24 24.79 -6.18 -6.77
CA SER A 24 24.01 -5.89 -7.95
C SER A 24 22.74 -6.74 -7.87
N ALA A 25 21.81 -6.36 -6.98
CA ALA A 25 20.40 -6.63 -7.21
C ALA A 25 20.01 -5.79 -8.44
N GLN A 26 20.33 -6.31 -9.62
CA GLN A 26 19.85 -5.76 -10.88
C GLN A 26 18.39 -6.19 -11.00
N ASP A 27 17.51 -5.49 -10.29
CA ASP A 27 16.12 -5.36 -10.70
C ASP A 27 16.17 -4.48 -11.96
N THR A 28 16.49 -5.09 -13.11
CA THR A 28 16.21 -4.48 -14.40
C THR A 28 14.70 -4.39 -14.49
N LEU A 29 14.16 -3.27 -14.02
CA LEU A 29 12.78 -2.87 -14.26
C LEU A 29 12.69 -2.48 -15.74
N GLN A 30 12.77 -3.49 -16.59
CA GLN A 30 12.50 -3.37 -18.01
C GLN A 30 10.98 -3.19 -18.08
N ALA A 31 10.54 -1.93 -18.20
CA ALA A 31 9.12 -1.63 -18.38
C ALA A 31 8.57 -2.52 -19.50
N GLY A 32 7.62 -3.38 -19.17
CA GLY A 32 7.01 -4.30 -20.13
C GLY A 32 6.31 -3.48 -21.20
N THR A 33 6.87 -3.42 -22.40
CA THR A 33 6.23 -2.81 -23.56
C THR A 33 5.33 -3.84 -24.24
N ASP A 34 4.23 -3.41 -24.88
CA ASP A 34 3.35 -4.31 -25.65
C ASP A 34 4.09 -5.11 -26.75
N ALA A 35 5.29 -4.69 -27.14
CA ALA A 35 6.17 -5.41 -28.08
C ALA A 35 6.58 -6.81 -27.61
N THR A 36 6.51 -7.11 -26.30
CA THR A 36 6.79 -8.45 -25.74
C THR A 36 5.54 -9.31 -25.57
N VAL A 37 4.35 -8.78 -25.88
CA VAL A 37 3.09 -9.53 -25.77
C VAL A 37 2.95 -10.46 -26.97
N ASN A 38 2.54 -11.71 -26.73
CA ASN A 38 2.25 -12.67 -27.79
C ASN A 38 1.30 -12.04 -28.82
N PRO A 39 1.59 -12.11 -30.14
CA PRO A 39 0.82 -11.38 -31.16
C PRO A 39 -0.67 -11.76 -31.20
N THR A 40 -1.02 -12.99 -30.80
CA THR A 40 -2.42 -13.42 -30.68
C THR A 40 -3.10 -12.72 -29.51
N VAL A 41 -2.43 -12.61 -28.36
CA VAL A 41 -2.95 -11.89 -27.17
C VAL A 41 -3.07 -10.39 -27.47
N ALA A 42 -2.08 -9.80 -28.15
CA ALA A 42 -2.13 -8.39 -28.54
C ALA A 42 -3.33 -8.07 -29.45
N ARG A 43 -3.62 -8.94 -30.43
CA ARG A 43 -4.83 -8.81 -31.27
C ARG A 43 -6.12 -8.98 -30.48
N GLN A 44 -6.14 -9.88 -29.50
CA GLN A 44 -7.30 -10.08 -28.62
C GLN A 44 -7.55 -8.82 -27.77
N GLN A 45 -6.52 -8.30 -27.12
CA GLN A 45 -6.60 -7.08 -26.32
C GLN A 45 -7.03 -5.87 -27.17
N ALA A 46 -6.51 -5.72 -28.39
CA ALA A 46 -6.94 -4.65 -29.29
C ALA A 46 -8.43 -4.75 -29.65
N ARG A 47 -8.97 -5.96 -29.81
CA ARG A 47 -10.40 -6.18 -30.04
C ARG A 47 -11.23 -5.83 -28.81
N GLU A 48 -10.78 -6.21 -27.61
CA GLU A 48 -11.45 -5.88 -26.35
C GLU A 48 -11.46 -4.37 -26.09
N ILE A 49 -10.35 -3.68 -26.34
CA ILE A 49 -10.25 -2.21 -26.26
C ILE A 49 -11.22 -1.56 -27.26
N ALA A 50 -11.28 -2.07 -28.49
CA ALA A 50 -12.21 -1.56 -29.51
C ALA A 50 -13.69 -1.78 -29.15
N GLN A 51 -14.01 -2.79 -28.34
CA GLN A 51 -15.36 -3.03 -27.82
C GLN A 51 -15.72 -2.08 -26.65
N GLY A 52 -14.73 -1.41 -26.05
CA GLY A 52 -14.89 -0.52 -24.92
C GLY A 52 -15.09 -1.24 -23.59
N ASP A 53 -15.29 -0.46 -22.53
CA ASP A 53 -15.44 -1.00 -21.18
C ASP A 53 -16.70 -1.87 -21.07
N PRO A 54 -16.61 -3.03 -20.39
CA PRO A 54 -17.77 -3.85 -20.11
C PRO A 54 -18.84 -3.05 -19.35
N PRO A 55 -20.12 -3.06 -19.76
CA PRO A 55 -21.19 -2.30 -19.09
C PRO A 55 -21.33 -2.60 -17.59
N ARG A 56 -20.90 -3.78 -17.15
CA ARG A 56 -20.88 -4.17 -15.73
C ARG A 56 -19.99 -3.27 -14.86
N TRP A 57 -18.95 -2.64 -15.43
CA TRP A 57 -18.05 -1.72 -14.71
C TRP A 57 -18.76 -0.45 -14.26
N TYR A 58 -19.81 -0.05 -14.96
CA TYR A 58 -20.63 1.11 -14.64
C TYR A 58 -21.86 0.78 -13.81
N ARG A 59 -22.01 -0.47 -13.34
CA ARG A 59 -23.10 -0.81 -12.42
C ARG A 59 -22.80 -0.20 -11.06
N ASN A 60 -23.75 0.57 -10.54
CA ASN A 60 -23.71 1.06 -9.17
C ASN A 60 -23.55 -0.11 -8.19
N ASP A 61 -22.80 0.11 -7.10
CA ASP A 61 -22.67 -0.84 -6.00
C ASP A 61 -24.00 -0.92 -5.22
N PRO A 62 -24.83 -1.95 -5.46
CA PRO A 62 -26.16 -1.98 -4.90
C PRO A 62 -26.06 -2.14 -3.38
N GLN A 63 -26.72 -1.26 -2.64
CA GLN A 63 -26.70 -1.24 -1.16
C GLN A 63 -25.32 -1.02 -0.51
N GLN A 64 -24.36 -0.40 -1.22
CA GLN A 64 -22.99 -0.18 -0.70
C GLN A 64 -22.32 -1.51 -0.28
N GLN A 65 -22.50 -2.58 -1.07
CA GLN A 65 -21.98 -3.92 -0.76
C GLN A 65 -20.46 -3.97 -0.76
N THR A 66 -19.80 -3.28 -1.70
CA THR A 66 -18.33 -3.17 -1.72
C THR A 66 -17.86 -2.52 -0.43
N LEU A 67 -18.40 -1.35 -0.07
CA LEU A 67 -17.99 -0.66 1.16
C LEU A 67 -18.23 -1.53 2.42
N ARG A 68 -19.33 -2.27 2.48
CA ARG A 68 -19.57 -3.22 3.57
C ARG A 68 -18.51 -4.32 3.64
N LYS A 69 -18.05 -4.85 2.50
CA LYS A 69 -16.96 -5.82 2.44
C LYS A 69 -15.64 -5.21 2.89
N GLU A 70 -15.33 -3.99 2.44
CA GLU A 70 -14.11 -3.27 2.85
C GLU A 70 -14.07 -3.02 4.37
N LEU A 71 -15.19 -2.59 4.97
CA LEU A 71 -15.29 -2.43 6.43
C LEU A 71 -15.11 -3.76 7.17
N GLY A 72 -15.64 -4.86 6.63
CA GLY A 72 -15.43 -6.20 7.19
C GLY A 72 -13.97 -6.65 7.11
N ALA A 73 -13.30 -6.37 5.98
CA ALA A 73 -11.88 -6.64 5.80
C ALA A 73 -11.02 -5.81 6.78
N ALA A 74 -11.33 -4.52 6.93
CA ALA A 74 -10.67 -3.63 7.89
C ALA A 74 -10.84 -4.12 9.34
N LEU A 75 -12.03 -4.58 9.72
CA LEU A 75 -12.25 -5.19 11.03
C LEU A 75 -11.38 -6.43 11.22
N GLN A 76 -11.33 -7.32 10.23
CA GLN A 76 -10.53 -8.54 10.30
C GLN A 76 -9.04 -8.23 10.43
N GLU A 77 -8.55 -7.24 9.68
CA GLU A 77 -7.18 -6.76 9.75
C GLU A 77 -6.85 -6.17 11.13
N ALA A 78 -7.74 -5.32 11.67
CA ALA A 78 -7.59 -4.77 13.02
C ALA A 78 -7.57 -5.87 14.09
N GLN A 79 -8.46 -6.85 14.00
CA GLN A 79 -8.45 -7.99 14.92
C GLN A 79 -7.17 -8.83 14.79
N ASN A 80 -6.66 -9.03 13.57
CA ASN A 80 -5.36 -9.68 13.34
C ASN A 80 -4.22 -8.91 14.01
N ALA A 81 -4.21 -7.59 13.94
CA ALA A 81 -3.25 -6.74 14.63
C ALA A 81 -3.40 -6.86 16.16
N CYS A 82 -4.62 -6.79 16.69
CA CYS A 82 -4.90 -6.93 18.12
C CYS A 82 -4.44 -8.28 18.69
N ARG A 83 -4.52 -9.37 17.92
CA ARG A 83 -3.99 -10.69 18.34
C ARG A 83 -2.48 -10.65 18.62
N LYS A 84 -1.74 -9.80 17.89
CA LYS A 84 -0.28 -9.60 18.05
C LYS A 84 0.07 -8.62 19.17
N ALA A 85 -0.91 -7.88 19.71
CA ALA A 85 -0.69 -6.93 20.79
C ALA A 85 -0.36 -7.62 22.14
N PRO A 86 0.27 -6.90 23.09
CA PRO A 86 0.47 -7.36 24.45
C PRO A 86 -0.84 -7.85 25.09
N ALA A 87 -0.76 -8.87 25.95
CA ALA A 87 -1.94 -9.49 26.54
C ALA A 87 -2.80 -8.48 27.34
N ALA A 88 -2.17 -7.53 28.02
CA ALA A 88 -2.85 -6.48 28.78
C ALA A 88 -3.70 -5.54 27.91
N GLU A 89 -3.32 -5.33 26.66
CA GLU A 89 -3.96 -4.39 25.73
C GLU A 89 -4.91 -5.08 24.73
N ARG A 90 -4.81 -6.40 24.59
CA ARG A 90 -5.55 -7.15 23.57
C ARG A 90 -7.06 -6.97 23.67
N LYS A 91 -7.61 -6.94 24.89
CA LYS A 91 -9.06 -6.77 25.09
C LYS A 91 -9.52 -5.40 24.64
N SER A 92 -8.88 -4.33 25.10
CA SER A 92 -9.24 -2.97 24.71
C SER A 92 -9.08 -2.76 23.20
N CYS A 93 -8.00 -3.29 22.60
CA CYS A 93 -7.80 -3.26 21.15
C CYS A 93 -8.96 -3.94 20.39
N MET A 94 -9.37 -5.13 20.82
CA MET A 94 -10.48 -5.86 20.18
C MET A 94 -11.81 -5.12 20.31
N ASP A 95 -12.06 -4.50 21.47
CA ASP A 95 -13.28 -3.75 21.72
C ASP A 95 -13.31 -2.45 20.88
N GLU A 96 -12.17 -1.77 20.74
CA GLU A 96 -12.02 -0.60 19.87
C GLU A 96 -12.21 -0.95 18.38
N ALA A 97 -11.59 -2.04 17.90
CA ALA A 97 -11.76 -2.50 16.52
C ALA A 97 -13.23 -2.74 16.17
N ARG A 98 -13.99 -3.40 17.06
CA ARG A 98 -15.43 -3.62 16.88
C ARG A 98 -16.21 -2.32 16.93
N ALA A 99 -15.89 -1.43 17.86
CA ALA A 99 -16.57 -0.15 18.00
C ALA A 99 -16.37 0.73 16.74
N THR A 100 -15.17 0.76 16.18
CA THR A 100 -14.87 1.46 14.91
C THR A 100 -15.69 0.88 13.77
N TRP A 101 -15.69 -0.43 13.60
CA TRP A 101 -16.50 -1.09 12.57
C TRP A 101 -18.00 -0.79 12.72
N GLN A 102 -18.55 -0.80 13.94
CA GLN A 102 -19.95 -0.46 14.20
C GLN A 102 -20.26 0.99 13.80
N ARG A 103 -19.40 1.95 14.19
CA ARG A 103 -19.57 3.37 13.86
C ARG A 103 -19.52 3.62 12.35
N GLU A 104 -18.60 2.98 11.63
CA GLU A 104 -18.44 3.16 10.18
C GLU A 104 -19.55 2.44 9.41
N THR A 105 -19.95 1.25 9.84
CA THR A 105 -21.09 0.54 9.25
C THR A 105 -22.40 1.32 9.42
N ALA A 106 -22.59 1.99 10.57
CA ALA A 106 -23.74 2.86 10.82
C ALA A 106 -23.73 4.15 9.98
N GLN A 107 -22.63 4.46 9.28
CA GLN A 107 -22.52 5.59 8.36
C GLN A 107 -22.77 5.21 6.90
N LEU A 108 -22.92 3.92 6.58
CA LEU A 108 -23.24 3.47 5.22
C LEU A 108 -24.52 4.16 4.72
N GLY A 109 -24.43 4.74 3.52
CA GLY A 109 -25.56 5.44 2.88
C GLY A 109 -25.79 6.87 3.39
N LYS A 110 -25.03 7.34 4.38
CA LYS A 110 -25.04 8.75 4.78
C LYS A 110 -24.08 9.54 3.86
N PRO A 111 -24.43 10.78 3.47
CA PRO A 111 -23.49 11.65 2.79
C PRO A 111 -22.30 11.91 3.72
N MET A 112 -21.09 11.59 3.25
CA MET A 112 -19.86 11.90 3.99
C MET A 112 -19.69 13.42 4.04
N PRO A 113 -19.37 14.01 5.22
CA PRO A 113 -19.04 15.43 5.29
C PRO A 113 -17.81 15.68 4.40
N ARG A 114 -17.87 16.71 3.55
CA ARG A 114 -16.69 17.14 2.81
C ARG A 114 -15.67 17.66 3.83
N GLN A 115 -14.48 17.09 3.79
CA GLN A 115 -13.31 17.54 4.56
C GLN A 115 -12.67 18.73 3.85
#